data_AF-A0A954SCN4-F1
#
_entry.id   AF-A0A954SCN4-F1
#
_cell.length_a   1.000
_cell.length_b   1.000
_cell.length_c   1.000
_cell.angle_alpha   90.00
_cell.angle_beta   90.00
_cell.angle_gamma   90.00
#
_symmetry.space_group_name_H-M   'P 1'
#
loop_
_entity.id
_entity.type
_entity.pdbx_description
1 polymer ?
#
loop_
_entity_poly.entity_id
_entity_poly.type
_entity_poly.pdbx_seq_one_letter_code
_entity_poly.pdbx_strand_id
1 'polypeptide(L)'
;MYCPHCGQPVATDAADCQSCGERLPQLTRQSDVRREAIEIAQSEGKIAAIKFYRSETGCGLKEAKEQLESLLEEEGVELPSTGCLGMLLLAASLFTCGWLWA
;
A
#
# COMPACT_ATOMS: atom_id res chain seq x y z
N MET A 1 -13.65 5.36 -21.42
CA MET A 1 -14.62 4.27 -21.11
C MET A 1 -16.04 4.80 -21.30
N TYR A 2 -17.07 3.96 -21.26
CA TYR A 2 -18.47 4.42 -21.36
C TYR A 2 -19.21 4.19 -20.04
N CYS A 3 -20.07 5.14 -19.65
CA CYS A 3 -20.89 5.00 -18.44
C CYS A 3 -21.91 3.86 -18.63
N PRO A 4 -22.00 2.88 -17.70
CA PRO A 4 -22.94 1.76 -17.82
C PRO A 4 -24.41 2.17 -17.65
N HIS A 5 -24.67 3.37 -17.10
CA HIS A 5 -26.02 3.88 -16.88
C HIS A 5 -26.55 4.71 -18.06
N CYS A 6 -25.79 5.69 -18.55
CA CYS A 6 -26.26 6.61 -19.62
C CYS A 6 -25.56 6.45 -20.97
N GLY A 7 -24.51 5.63 -21.06
CA GLY A 7 -23.78 5.37 -22.31
C GLY A 7 -22.85 6.49 -22.81
N GLN A 8 -22.75 7.62 -22.10
CA GLN A 8 -21.83 8.70 -22.48
C GLN A 8 -20.36 8.33 -22.25
N PRO A 9 -19.43 8.90 -23.04
CA PRO A 9 -18.00 8.73 -22.80
C PRO A 9 -17.63 9.36 -21.45
N VAL A 10 -16.83 8.62 -20.67
CA VAL A 10 -16.29 9.05 -19.38
C VAL A 10 -14.78 8.92 -19.39
N ALA A 11 -14.12 9.88 -18.72
CA ALA A 11 -12.68 9.88 -18.52
C ALA A 11 -12.24 8.63 -17.76
N THR A 12 -10.98 8.23 -17.94
CA THR A 12 -10.42 7.00 -17.34
C THR A 12 -10.20 7.10 -15.83
N ASP A 13 -10.31 8.30 -15.27
CA ASP A 13 -10.10 8.66 -13.87
C ASP A 13 -11.36 9.28 -13.22
N ALA A 14 -12.49 9.33 -13.93
CA ALA A 14 -13.72 9.92 -13.41
C ALA A 14 -14.34 9.03 -12.31
N ALA A 15 -14.54 9.58 -11.10
CA ALA A 15 -15.25 8.89 -10.02
C ALA A 15 -16.76 8.81 -10.28
N ASP A 16 -17.30 9.81 -10.97
CA ASP A 16 -18.71 9.97 -11.31
C ASP A 16 -18.89 10.41 -12.77
N CYS A 17 -20.04 10.05 -13.34
CA CYS A 17 -20.40 10.49 -14.67
C CYS A 17 -20.89 11.93 -14.64
N GLN A 18 -20.12 12.85 -15.23
CA GLN A 18 -20.47 14.27 -15.32
C GLN A 18 -21.80 14.58 -16.05
N SER A 19 -22.34 13.62 -16.82
CA SER A 19 -23.63 13.79 -17.52
C SER A 19 -24.83 13.32 -16.72
N CYS A 20 -24.72 12.25 -15.93
CA CYS A 20 -25.88 11.65 -15.26
C CYS A 20 -25.73 11.49 -13.74
N GLY A 21 -24.53 11.69 -13.20
CA GLY A 21 -24.23 11.55 -11.77
C GLY A 21 -23.97 10.12 -11.29
N GLU A 22 -24.04 9.12 -12.18
CA GLU A 22 -23.78 7.72 -11.80
C GLU A 22 -22.34 7.52 -11.33
N ARG A 23 -22.14 6.74 -10.27
CA ARG A 23 -20.81 6.47 -9.74
C ARG A 23 -20.15 5.33 -10.52
N LEU A 24 -18.90 5.53 -10.95
CA LEU A 24 -18.23 4.57 -11.82
C LEU A 24 -17.58 3.43 -11.00
N PRO A 25 -18.05 2.18 -11.14
CA PRO A 25 -17.82 1.12 -10.15
C PRO A 25 -16.37 0.62 -10.05
N GLN A 26 -15.57 0.77 -11.11
CA GLN A 26 -14.20 0.25 -11.14
C GLN A 26 -13.23 1.14 -10.34
N LEU A 27 -13.40 2.47 -10.43
CA LEU A 27 -12.53 3.44 -9.75
C LEU A 27 -12.88 3.57 -8.27
N THR A 28 -14.16 3.46 -7.92
CA THR A 28 -14.60 3.44 -6.52
C THR A 28 -13.98 2.27 -5.79
N ARG A 29 -14.11 1.05 -6.32
CA ARG A 29 -13.60 -0.15 -5.65
C ARG A 29 -12.09 -0.06 -5.42
N GLN A 30 -11.33 0.40 -6.41
CA GLN A 30 -9.88 0.56 -6.26
C GLN A 30 -9.53 1.62 -5.21
N SER A 31 -10.26 2.74 -5.18
CA SER A 31 -10.05 3.78 -4.18
C SER A 31 -10.43 3.35 -2.76
N ASP A 32 -11.47 2.52 -2.62
CA ASP A 32 -11.94 2.01 -1.33
C ASP A 32 -10.92 1.04 -0.73
N VAL A 33 -10.45 0.07 -1.54
CA VAL A 33 -9.39 -0.87 -1.15
C VAL A 33 -8.10 -0.13 -0.80
N ARG A 34 -7.73 0.91 -1.56
CA ARG A 34 -6.55 1.76 -1.29
C ARG A 34 -6.65 2.41 0.09
N ARG A 35 -7.79 3.06 0.38
CA ARG A 35 -8.01 3.79 1.64
C ARG A 35 -8.00 2.85 2.83
N GLU A 36 -8.73 1.74 2.74
CA GLU A 36 -8.82 0.74 3.80
C GLU A 36 -7.45 0.09 4.08
N ALA A 37 -6.66 -0.18 3.03
CA ALA A 37 -5.31 -0.71 3.21
C ALA A 37 -4.38 0.26 3.96
N ILE A 38 -4.50 1.58 3.73
CA ILE A 38 -3.73 2.60 4.46
C ILE A 38 -4.17 2.68 5.93
N GLU A 39 -5.48 2.64 6.18
CA GLU A 39 -6.04 2.66 7.54
C GLU A 39 -5.59 1.44 8.36
N ILE A 40 -5.64 0.25 7.76
CA ILE A 40 -5.11 -0.98 8.37
C ILE A 40 -3.60 -0.87 8.59
N ALA A 41 -2.86 -0.27 7.65
CA ALA A 41 -1.41 -0.11 7.79
C ALA A 41 -1.04 0.79 8.97
N GLN A 42 -1.85 1.81 9.26
CA GLN A 42 -1.66 2.72 10.39
C GLN A 42 -2.10 2.12 11.73
N SER A 43 -3.17 1.33 11.75
CA SER A 43 -3.77 0.78 12.98
C SER A 43 -3.19 -0.59 13.38
N GLU A 44 -3.13 -1.54 12.44
CA GLU A 44 -2.70 -2.92 12.67
C GLU A 44 -1.27 -3.19 12.16
N GLY A 45 -0.75 -2.34 11.27
CA GLY A 45 0.60 -2.41 10.72
C GLY A 45 0.68 -2.96 9.29
N LYS A 46 1.85 -2.79 8.65
CA LYS A 46 2.08 -3.13 7.23
C LYS A 46 1.68 -4.56 6.85
N ILE A 47 1.92 -5.54 7.72
CA ILE A 47 1.66 -6.96 7.42
C ILE A 47 0.16 -7.24 7.29
N ALA A 48 -0.66 -6.64 8.15
CA ALA A 48 -2.12 -6.77 8.09
C ALA A 48 -2.67 -6.15 6.80
N ALA A 49 -2.19 -4.94 6.47
CA ALA A 49 -2.55 -4.25 5.23
C ALA A 49 -2.15 -5.04 3.97
N ILE A 50 -0.94 -5.62 3.93
CA ILE A 50 -0.50 -6.48 2.81
C ILE A 50 -1.42 -7.69 2.66
N LYS A 51 -1.85 -8.32 3.76
CA LYS A 51 -2.78 -9.46 3.72
C LYS A 51 -4.15 -9.06 3.17
N PHE A 52 -4.70 -7.95 3.66
CA PHE A 52 -5.97 -7.39 3.19
C PHE A 52 -5.90 -7.08 1.69
N TYR A 53 -4.89 -6.32 1.27
CA TYR A 53 -4.71 -5.91 -0.11
C TYR A 53 -4.59 -7.11 -1.05
N ARG A 54 -3.88 -8.15 -0.62
CA ARG A 54 -3.74 -9.40 -1.38
C ARG A 54 -5.05 -10.18 -1.50
N SER A 55 -5.90 -10.16 -0.46
CA SER A 55 -7.21 -10.81 -0.48
C SER A 55 -8.16 -10.13 -1.46
N GLU A 56 -8.13 -8.79 -1.53
CA GLU A 56 -9.03 -8.02 -2.39
C GLU A 56 -8.59 -7.98 -3.86
N THR A 57 -7.29 -7.90 -4.12
CA THR A 57 -6.74 -7.75 -5.47
C THR A 57 -6.26 -9.07 -6.10
N GLY A 58 -5.99 -10.08 -5.28
CA GLY A 58 -5.43 -11.37 -5.72
C GLY A 58 -3.97 -11.31 -6.20
N CYS A 59 -3.24 -10.21 -5.96
CA CYS A 59 -1.87 -10.03 -6.44
C CYS A 59 -0.84 -10.88 -5.67
N GLY A 60 0.41 -10.94 -6.15
CA GLY A 60 1.50 -11.59 -5.42
C GLY A 60 1.85 -10.88 -4.11
N LEU A 61 2.52 -11.58 -3.18
CA LEU A 61 2.99 -10.96 -1.92
C LEU A 61 3.95 -9.78 -2.18
N LYS A 62 4.82 -9.93 -3.19
CA LYS A 62 5.78 -8.89 -3.58
C LYS A 62 5.03 -7.65 -4.11
N GLU A 63 4.10 -7.84 -5.04
CA GLU A 63 3.29 -6.76 -5.61
C GLU A 63 2.43 -6.07 -4.55
N ALA A 64 1.80 -6.83 -3.64
CA ALA A 64 1.01 -6.27 -2.55
C ALA A 64 1.85 -5.35 -1.66
N LYS A 65 3.09 -5.77 -1.37
CA LYS A 65 4.03 -4.96 -0.60
C LYS A 65 4.45 -3.71 -1.37
N GLU A 66 4.92 -3.86 -2.61
CA GLU A 66 5.39 -2.74 -3.43
C GLU A 66 4.29 -1.70 -3.64
N GLN A 67 3.06 -2.13 -3.93
CA GLN A 67 1.94 -1.20 -4.09
C GLN A 67 1.64 -0.48 -2.78
N LEU A 68 1.48 -1.20 -1.66
CA LEU A 68 1.22 -0.58 -0.36
C LEU A 68 2.32 0.40 0.05
N GLU A 69 3.59 0.08 -0.20
CA GLU A 69 4.70 0.98 0.09
C GLU A 69 4.59 2.27 -0.74
N SER A 70 4.29 2.17 -2.04
CA SER A 70 4.02 3.35 -2.87
C SER A 70 2.82 4.16 -2.36
N LEU A 71 1.74 3.51 -1.90
CA LEU A 71 0.56 4.19 -1.33
C LEU A 71 0.91 5.00 -0.07
N LEU A 72 1.73 4.41 0.80
CA LEU A 72 2.13 5.04 2.06
C LEU A 72 3.11 6.18 1.83
N GLU A 73 4.00 6.05 0.84
CA GLU A 73 4.97 7.07 0.48
C GLU A 73 4.29 8.30 -0.13
N GLU A 74 3.25 8.12 -0.96
CA GLU A 74 2.41 9.21 -1.45
C GLU A 74 1.73 10.00 -0.31
N GLU A 75 1.32 9.31 0.76
CA GLU A 75 0.69 9.92 1.94
C GLU A 75 1.72 10.45 2.97
N GLY A 76 3.02 10.27 2.73
CA GLY A 76 4.08 10.69 3.65
C GLY A 76 4.16 9.87 4.95
N VAL A 77 3.66 8.64 4.95
CA VAL A 77 3.62 7.76 6.13
C VAL A 77 4.88 6.90 6.20
N GLU A 78 5.87 7.35 6.98
CA GLU A 78 7.12 6.61 7.22
C GLU A 78 6.92 5.48 8.24
N LEU A 79 6.37 4.35 7.79
CA LEU A 79 6.30 3.15 8.62
C LEU A 79 7.64 2.39 8.56
N PRO A 80 8.27 2.05 9.69
CA PRO A 80 9.55 1.34 9.70
C PRO A 80 9.37 -0.04 9.06
N SER A 81 10.02 -0.23 7.91
CA SER A 81 10.11 -1.53 7.28
C SER A 81 10.98 -2.41 8.15
N THR A 82 10.40 -3.45 8.78
CA THR A 82 11.15 -4.52 9.43
C THR A 82 11.90 -5.32 8.35
N GLY A 83 12.96 -4.73 7.82
CA GLY A 83 13.96 -5.43 7.02
C GLY A 83 14.93 -6.13 7.95
N CYS A 84 15.29 -7.37 7.62
CA CYS A 84 16.26 -8.18 8.36
C CYS A 84 17.67 -7.56 8.47
N LEU A 85 17.91 -6.36 7.92
CA LEU A 85 19.18 -5.63 8.05
C LEU A 85 19.46 -5.13 9.48
N GLY A 86 18.43 -4.89 10.30
CA GLY A 86 18.62 -4.42 11.67
C GLY A 86 19.37 -5.43 12.56
N MET A 87 19.26 -6.73 12.24
CA MET A 87 19.92 -7.80 13.01
C MET A 87 21.42 -7.89 12.75
N LEU A 88 21.89 -7.45 11.56
CA LEU A 88 23.31 -7.53 11.19
C LEU A 88 24.13 -6.36 11.73
N LEU A 89 23.55 -5.19 11.92
CA LEU A 89 24.28 -4.00 12.41
C LEU A 89 24.54 -4.02 13.92
N LEU A 90 23.66 -4.63 14.73
CA LEU A 90 23.87 -4.75 16.19
C LEU A 90 24.91 -5.82 16.57
N ALA A 91 25.20 -6.77 15.68
CA ALA A 91 26.24 -7.78 15.92
C ALA A 91 27.67 -7.24 15.70
N ALA A 92 27.83 -6.20 14.88
CA ALA A 92 29.16 -5.63 14.58
C ALA A 92 29.71 -4.73 15.70
N SER A 93 28.85 -4.17 16.56
CA SER A 93 29.27 -3.28 17.65
C SER A 93 29.87 -3.97 18.88
N LEU A 94 29.65 -5.29 19.04
CA LEU A 94 30.26 -6.05 20.15
C LEU A 94 31.62 -6.65 19.80
N PHE A 95 31.99 -6.71 18.52
CA PHE A 95 33.26 -7.32 18.09
C PHE A 95 34.46 -6.37 18.18
N THR A 96 34.25 -5.05 18.13
CA THR A 96 35.34 -4.07 18.19
C THR A 96 35.83 -3.75 19.60
N CYS A 97 35.02 -3.98 20.64
CA CYS A 97 35.47 -3.80 22.02
C CYS A 97 36.38 -4.93 22.53
N GLY A 98 36.35 -6.12 21.92
CA GLY A 98 37.16 -7.27 22.36
C GLY A 98 38.63 -7.25 21.93
N TRP A 99 38.99 -6.44 20.93
CA TRP A 99 40.36 -6.39 20.37
C TRP A 99 41.18 -5.18 20.82
N LEU A 100 40.63 -4.33 21.70
CA LEU A 100 41.36 -3.18 22.26
C LEU A 100 41.98 -3.45 23.65
N TRP A 101 41.84 -4.65 24.19
CA TRP A 101 42.50 -5.06 25.44
C TRP A 101 42.90 -6.54 25.42
N ALA A 102 43.73 -6.92 24.43
CA ALA A 102 44.52 -8.14 24.42
C ALA A 102 45.93 -7.82 23.89
#